data_AF-A0A8J5ZUH7-F1
#
_entry.id   AF-A0A8J5ZUH7-F1
#
_cell.length_a   1.000
_cell.length_b   1.000
_cell.length_c   1.000
_cell.angle_alpha   90.00
_cell.angle_beta   90.00
_cell.angle_gamma   90.00
#
_symmetry.space_group_name_H-M   'P 1'
#
loop_
_entity.id
_entity.type
_entity.pdbx_description
1 polymer ?
#
loop_
_entity_poly.entity_id
_entity_poly.type
_entity_poly.pdbx_seq_one_letter_code
_entity_poly.pdbx_strand_id
1 'polypeptide(L)'
;HVTAAGATAPTARLLAATVKGVEPPPGRKPRGAADRACDSVSLARNAGPMAAAAMAEQESARNGARNRGGVQRVEGKLRASVEKGDYYEAHQMYRTLFFRYMSQNKHAEARELMCSGALLFFSHGQQNSAADLSMLVLESLEKAEVEVADELLENLAKLFSMMDPNSPERVAFVSRALKWSSGGSGKLGHPRLHQLLALTLWKEQNYCESRYHFLHSTDGEGCANMLVEYSTSRGFRSEVDMFVAQAVLQFLCLKNKSSASVVFTTYTQKHPSIENGPPFVQPLLNFIWFLLLAVDGGKLTVFTVLCEQYQPSLRRDPMYNEYLDRIGQLFFGVPPKQTSSYGGLLGNLLSSLMGSSEQEGEDSQDDSSPIELD
;
A
#
# COMPACT_ATOMS: atom_id res chain seq x y z
N HIS A 1 52.49 -28.02 -19.40
CA HIS A 1 53.11 -27.29 -18.28
C HIS A 1 51.99 -26.86 -17.32
N VAL A 2 51.75 -27.58 -16.21
CA VAL A 2 52.45 -27.45 -14.90
C VAL A 2 52.09 -26.06 -14.32
N THR A 3 51.44 -25.80 -13.18
CA THR A 3 51.09 -26.49 -11.91
C THR A 3 50.20 -25.49 -11.12
N ALA A 4 49.09 -25.85 -10.47
CA ALA A 4 48.91 -26.39 -9.10
C ALA A 4 49.03 -25.40 -7.91
N ALA A 5 48.11 -25.60 -6.94
CA ALA A 5 48.10 -25.20 -5.51
C ALA A 5 47.72 -23.74 -5.16
N GLY A 6 46.96 -23.42 -4.10
CA GLY A 6 46.41 -24.18 -2.97
C GLY A 6 45.51 -23.25 -2.13
N ALA A 7 44.36 -23.75 -1.65
CA ALA A 7 44.05 -24.01 -0.24
C ALA A 7 44.01 -22.78 0.71
N THR A 8 42.84 -22.49 1.28
CA THR A 8 42.51 -22.74 2.72
C THR A 8 41.23 -22.00 3.15
N ALA A 9 40.30 -22.75 3.74
CA ALA A 9 39.25 -22.24 4.63
C ALA A 9 39.82 -22.05 6.05
N PRO A 10 39.12 -21.31 6.93
CA PRO A 10 38.86 -21.90 8.23
C PRO A 10 37.42 -21.71 8.74
N THR A 11 37.04 -22.70 9.53
CA THR A 11 35.79 -22.93 10.25
C THR A 11 35.76 -22.15 11.58
N ALA A 12 34.55 -21.69 11.94
CA ALA A 12 33.94 -21.57 13.27
C ALA A 12 34.77 -21.13 14.50
N ARG A 13 34.30 -20.07 15.19
CA ARG A 13 34.34 -20.00 16.66
C ARG A 13 33.11 -19.28 17.22
N LEU A 14 32.27 -20.11 17.83
CA LEU A 14 31.21 -19.79 18.77
C LEU A 14 31.85 -19.21 20.06
N LEU A 15 31.36 -18.07 20.56
CA LEU A 15 31.66 -17.59 21.90
C LEU A 15 30.35 -17.39 22.65
N ALA A 16 29.99 -18.42 23.42
CA ALA A 16 29.01 -18.33 24.49
C ALA A 16 29.70 -17.71 25.70
N ALA A 17 29.12 -16.64 26.26
CA ALA A 17 29.49 -16.11 27.56
C ALA A 17 28.33 -16.33 28.54
N THR A 18 28.59 -17.17 29.54
CA THR A 18 27.70 -17.52 30.64
C THR A 18 28.24 -16.87 31.91
N VAL A 19 27.46 -16.01 32.58
CA VAL A 19 27.71 -15.54 33.96
C VAL A 19 26.32 -15.34 34.60
N LYS A 20 25.77 -16.34 35.32
CA LYS A 20 25.70 -16.44 36.80
C LYS A 20 25.51 -15.05 37.46
N GLY A 21 24.34 -14.68 37.98
CA GLY A 21 23.70 -15.29 39.15
C GLY A 21 23.93 -14.36 40.36
N VAL A 22 22.91 -13.60 40.75
CA VAL A 22 22.89 -12.82 42.00
C VAL A 22 21.51 -12.99 42.65
N GLU A 23 21.50 -13.73 43.76
CA GLU A 23 20.38 -13.90 44.68
C GLU A 23 20.16 -12.64 45.56
N PRO A 24 18.95 -12.43 46.13
CA PRO A 24 18.65 -11.31 47.01
C PRO A 24 18.90 -11.64 48.49
N PRO A 25 19.21 -10.64 49.35
CA PRO A 25 19.34 -10.86 50.78
C PRO A 25 18.03 -10.65 51.56
N PRO A 26 17.97 -11.08 52.84
CA PRO A 26 16.77 -11.66 53.45
C PRO A 26 15.98 -10.71 54.37
N GLY A 27 14.80 -11.19 54.75
CA GLY A 27 13.78 -10.45 55.49
C GLY A 27 14.11 -10.07 56.93
N ARG A 28 13.30 -9.12 57.43
CA ARG A 28 13.07 -8.83 58.85
C ARG A 28 11.57 -8.68 59.11
N LYS A 29 11.06 -9.49 60.04
CA LYS A 29 9.92 -9.21 60.94
C LYS A 29 10.50 -9.20 62.38
N PRO A 30 9.79 -8.90 63.48
CA PRO A 30 8.41 -8.40 63.69
C PRO A 30 8.32 -7.24 64.73
N ARG A 31 7.10 -6.72 64.99
CA ARG A 31 6.50 -6.22 66.27
C ARG A 31 5.12 -5.63 65.90
N GLY A 32 3.96 -6.14 66.34
CA GLY A 32 3.40 -6.13 67.71
C GLY A 32 2.95 -4.69 68.05
N ALA A 33 1.73 -4.31 68.44
CA ALA A 33 0.51 -4.97 68.93
C ALA A 33 -0.66 -3.95 68.74
N ALA A 34 -1.89 -4.39 68.46
CA ALA A 34 -3.07 -4.40 69.36
C ALA A 34 -3.88 -3.09 69.48
N ASP A 35 -5.20 -3.30 69.44
CA ASP A 35 -6.33 -2.49 69.92
C ASP A 35 -6.85 -1.29 69.08
N ARG A 36 -8.00 -1.49 68.41
CA ARG A 36 -9.32 -1.22 69.00
C ARG A 36 -10.45 -1.73 68.08
N ALA A 37 -11.45 -2.34 68.72
CA ALA A 37 -12.73 -2.75 68.16
C ALA A 37 -13.77 -1.62 68.26
N CYS A 38 -14.93 -1.86 67.61
CA CYS A 38 -16.12 -1.01 67.41
C CYS A 38 -15.97 -0.07 66.19
N ASP A 39 -16.73 -0.20 65.09
CA ASP A 39 -18.17 -0.45 65.02
C ASP A 39 -18.60 -1.38 63.88
N SER A 40 -19.57 -2.23 64.21
CA SER A 40 -20.46 -2.91 63.27
C SER A 40 -21.35 -1.90 62.54
N VAL A 41 -21.54 -2.06 61.22
CA VAL A 41 -22.86 -2.16 60.54
C VAL A 41 -22.65 -2.14 59.00
N SER A 42 -23.21 -3.15 58.34
CA SER A 42 -23.55 -3.26 56.90
C SER A 42 -22.45 -3.17 55.84
N LEU A 43 -22.02 -4.33 55.31
CA LEU A 43 -21.50 -4.47 53.94
C LEU A 43 -21.66 -5.93 53.45
N ALA A 44 -22.91 -6.35 53.30
CA ALA A 44 -23.27 -7.54 52.55
C ALA A 44 -24.20 -7.12 51.41
N ARG A 45 -23.61 -6.59 50.33
CA ARG A 45 -24.23 -6.38 49.00
C ARG A 45 -23.23 -5.63 48.11
N ASN A 46 -22.36 -6.35 47.41
CA ASN A 46 -21.78 -5.95 46.11
C ASN A 46 -20.75 -6.97 45.56
N ALA A 47 -21.05 -8.27 45.63
CA ALA A 47 -20.27 -9.31 44.93
C ALA A 47 -20.91 -9.77 43.61
N GLY A 48 -22.14 -9.35 43.32
CA GLY A 48 -22.91 -9.79 42.14
C GLY A 48 -22.39 -9.33 40.77
N PRO A 49 -21.98 -8.05 40.59
CA PRO A 49 -21.62 -7.55 39.25
C PRO A 49 -20.25 -8.06 38.77
N MET A 50 -19.29 -8.18 39.69
CA MET A 50 -17.91 -8.57 39.37
C MET A 50 -17.77 -10.07 39.07
N ALA A 51 -18.53 -10.92 39.77
CA ALA A 51 -18.58 -12.35 39.50
C ALA A 51 -19.31 -12.66 38.18
N ALA A 52 -20.38 -11.91 37.86
CA ALA A 52 -21.10 -12.04 36.59
C ALA A 52 -20.25 -11.61 35.38
N ALA A 53 -19.45 -10.54 35.51
CA ALA A 53 -18.54 -10.09 34.46
C ALA A 53 -17.40 -11.11 34.20
N ALA A 54 -16.80 -11.67 35.25
CA ALA A 54 -15.77 -12.70 35.12
C ALA A 54 -16.30 -14.02 34.54
N MET A 55 -17.54 -14.39 34.87
CA MET A 55 -18.21 -15.54 34.27
C MET A 55 -18.57 -15.32 32.79
N ALA A 56 -19.00 -14.11 32.42
CA ALA A 56 -19.27 -13.73 31.03
C ALA A 56 -17.98 -13.70 30.17
N GLU A 57 -16.85 -13.23 30.71
CA GLU A 57 -15.54 -13.33 30.05
C GLU A 57 -15.07 -14.78 29.90
N GLN A 58 -15.26 -15.63 30.92
CA GLN A 58 -14.93 -17.06 30.83
C GLN A 58 -15.84 -17.82 29.85
N GLU A 59 -17.12 -17.48 29.75
CA GLU A 59 -18.06 -18.05 28.77
C GLU A 59 -17.76 -17.57 27.35
N SER A 60 -17.43 -16.28 27.17
CA SER A 60 -16.97 -15.73 25.89
C SER A 60 -15.66 -16.40 25.43
N ALA A 61 -14.70 -16.59 26.33
CA ALA A 61 -13.45 -17.28 26.04
C ALA A 61 -13.66 -18.78 25.75
N ARG A 62 -14.55 -19.47 26.49
CA ARG A 62 -14.91 -20.87 26.23
C ARG A 62 -15.68 -21.05 24.92
N ASN A 63 -16.60 -20.14 24.60
CA ASN A 63 -17.30 -20.14 23.32
C ASN A 63 -16.35 -19.82 22.16
N GLY A 64 -15.42 -18.88 22.34
CA GLY A 64 -14.35 -18.62 21.37
C GLY A 64 -13.48 -19.86 21.10
N ALA A 65 -13.11 -20.60 22.14
CA ALA A 65 -12.33 -21.83 22.01
C ALA A 65 -13.10 -22.99 21.35
N ARG A 66 -14.39 -23.20 21.71
CA ARG A 66 -15.25 -24.20 21.07
C ARG A 66 -15.58 -23.88 19.62
N ASN A 67 -15.77 -22.60 19.31
CA ASN A 67 -16.12 -22.14 17.97
C ASN A 67 -14.91 -22.19 17.03
N ARG A 68 -13.69 -21.94 17.51
CA ARG A 68 -12.44 -22.16 16.74
C ARG A 68 -12.31 -23.60 16.22
N GLY A 69 -12.64 -24.60 17.05
CA GLY A 69 -12.60 -26.01 16.63
C GLY A 69 -13.62 -26.36 15.53
N GLY A 70 -14.77 -25.69 15.52
CA GLY A 70 -15.78 -25.84 14.46
C GLY A 70 -15.34 -25.21 13.13
N VAL A 71 -14.79 -24.00 13.18
CA VAL A 71 -14.27 -23.28 12.00
C VAL A 71 -13.12 -24.04 11.36
N GLN A 72 -12.14 -24.51 12.15
CA GLN A 72 -11.01 -25.30 11.67
C GLN A 72 -11.45 -26.61 11.01
N ARG A 73 -12.50 -27.26 11.54
CA ARG A 73 -13.07 -28.48 10.94
C ARG A 73 -13.73 -28.20 9.59
N VAL A 74 -14.39 -27.06 9.45
CA VAL A 74 -15.02 -26.64 8.18
C VAL A 74 -13.95 -26.30 7.15
N GLU A 75 -12.93 -25.55 7.53
CA GLU A 75 -11.80 -25.23 6.65
C GLU A 75 -11.06 -26.49 6.18
N GLY A 76 -10.84 -27.46 7.07
CA GLY A 76 -10.24 -28.75 6.71
C GLY A 76 -11.07 -29.54 5.68
N LYS A 77 -12.40 -29.49 5.78
CA LYS A 77 -13.29 -30.13 4.79
C LYS A 77 -13.26 -29.41 3.43
N LEU A 78 -13.28 -28.08 3.43
CA LEU A 78 -13.19 -27.28 2.21
C LEU A 78 -11.87 -27.53 1.50
N ARG A 79 -10.76 -27.54 2.25
CA ARG A 79 -9.43 -27.85 1.72
C ARG A 79 -9.39 -29.23 1.08
N ALA A 80 -9.95 -30.25 1.73
CA ALA A 80 -10.05 -31.59 1.16
C ALA A 80 -10.91 -31.65 -0.12
N SER A 81 -11.98 -30.84 -0.20
CA SER A 81 -12.83 -30.74 -1.39
C SER A 81 -12.08 -30.13 -2.58
N VAL A 82 -11.29 -29.08 -2.34
CA VAL A 82 -10.46 -28.45 -3.37
C VAL A 82 -9.36 -29.41 -3.85
N GLU A 83 -8.71 -30.12 -2.92
CA GLU A 83 -7.67 -31.11 -3.25
C GLU A 83 -8.21 -32.26 -4.10
N LYS A 84 -9.47 -32.65 -3.87
CA LYS A 84 -10.16 -33.67 -4.66
C LYS A 84 -10.57 -33.20 -6.07
N GLY A 85 -10.46 -31.90 -6.34
CA GLY A 85 -10.86 -31.29 -7.62
C GLY A 85 -12.33 -30.92 -7.70
N ASP A 86 -13.08 -31.00 -6.59
CA ASP A 86 -14.50 -30.59 -6.49
C ASP A 86 -14.57 -29.05 -6.33
N TYR A 87 -14.00 -28.31 -7.29
CA TYR A 87 -13.73 -26.87 -7.17
C TYR A 87 -15.00 -26.01 -7.11
N TYR A 88 -16.00 -26.34 -7.92
CA TYR A 88 -17.26 -25.59 -7.98
C TYR A 88 -18.02 -25.72 -6.66
N GLU A 89 -18.18 -26.94 -6.16
CA GLU A 89 -18.83 -27.25 -4.90
C GLU A 89 -18.11 -26.58 -3.73
N ALA A 90 -16.77 -26.68 -3.69
CA ALA A 90 -15.97 -26.02 -2.69
C ALA A 90 -16.19 -24.50 -2.72
N HIS A 91 -16.16 -23.88 -3.89
CA HIS A 91 -16.36 -22.43 -4.07
C HIS A 91 -17.73 -21.97 -3.58
N GLN A 92 -18.81 -22.68 -3.95
CA GLN A 92 -20.16 -22.37 -3.45
C GLN A 92 -20.26 -22.52 -1.93
N MET A 93 -19.55 -23.49 -1.35
CA MET A 93 -19.50 -23.64 0.10
C MET A 93 -18.74 -22.51 0.79
N TYR A 94 -17.62 -22.03 0.23
CA TYR A 94 -16.95 -20.82 0.73
C TYR A 94 -17.91 -19.62 0.73
N ARG A 95 -18.60 -19.35 -0.38
CA ARG A 95 -19.58 -18.26 -0.49
C ARG A 95 -20.72 -18.37 0.52
N THR A 96 -21.28 -19.58 0.67
CA THR A 96 -22.36 -19.85 1.64
C THR A 96 -21.92 -19.54 3.06
N LEU A 97 -20.71 -19.95 3.43
CA LEU A 97 -20.14 -19.71 4.76
C LEU A 97 -19.81 -18.25 4.98
N PHE A 98 -19.32 -17.55 3.96
CA PHE A 98 -19.08 -16.11 4.01
C PHE A 98 -20.34 -15.36 4.40
N PHE A 99 -21.42 -15.50 3.64
CA PHE A 99 -22.67 -14.77 3.94
C PHE A 99 -23.27 -15.16 5.28
N ARG A 100 -23.11 -16.42 5.70
CA ARG A 100 -23.52 -16.88 7.04
C ARG A 100 -22.70 -16.24 8.16
N TYR A 101 -21.39 -16.05 7.98
CA TYR A 101 -20.56 -15.37 8.98
C TYR A 101 -20.81 -13.87 8.99
N MET A 102 -21.00 -13.26 7.82
CA MET A 102 -21.36 -11.85 7.70
C MET A 102 -22.71 -11.54 8.37
N SER A 103 -23.73 -12.41 8.25
CA SER A 103 -25.02 -12.22 8.94
C SER A 103 -24.94 -12.43 10.46
N GLN A 104 -23.88 -13.06 10.95
CA GLN A 104 -23.57 -13.24 12.38
C GLN A 104 -22.62 -12.15 12.91
N ASN A 105 -22.30 -11.12 12.12
CA ASN A 105 -21.31 -10.09 12.42
C ASN A 105 -19.89 -10.63 12.70
N LYS A 106 -19.58 -11.84 12.20
CA LYS A 106 -18.26 -12.49 12.30
C LYS A 106 -17.38 -12.11 11.12
N HIS A 107 -17.14 -10.81 10.97
CA HIS A 107 -16.45 -10.25 9.80
C HIS A 107 -14.99 -10.72 9.70
N ALA A 108 -14.28 -10.76 10.83
CA ALA A 108 -12.89 -11.20 10.86
C ALA A 108 -12.74 -12.67 10.40
N GLU A 109 -13.60 -13.56 10.91
CA GLU A 109 -13.59 -14.98 10.53
C GLU A 109 -14.03 -15.20 9.08
N ALA A 110 -14.99 -14.40 8.59
CA ALA A 110 -15.39 -14.42 7.18
C ALA A 110 -14.21 -14.05 6.28
N ARG A 111 -13.52 -12.95 6.61
CA ARG A 111 -12.35 -12.46 5.87
C ARG A 111 -11.19 -13.45 5.87
N GLU A 112 -10.86 -14.04 7.02
CA GLU A 112 -9.80 -15.04 7.14
C GLU A 112 -10.10 -16.29 6.30
N LEU A 113 -11.36 -16.75 6.34
CA LEU A 113 -11.82 -17.89 5.54
C LEU A 113 -11.75 -17.59 4.04
N MET A 114 -12.14 -16.40 3.60
CA MET A 114 -12.08 -16.02 2.18
C MET A 114 -10.64 -15.85 1.71
N CYS A 115 -9.77 -15.25 2.52
CA CYS A 115 -8.36 -15.05 2.16
C CYS A 115 -7.63 -16.38 2.04
N SER A 116 -7.81 -17.29 3.01
CA SER A 116 -7.22 -18.63 2.95
C SER A 116 -7.79 -19.47 1.79
N GLY A 117 -9.09 -19.38 1.54
CA GLY A 117 -9.75 -20.02 0.40
C GLY A 117 -9.24 -19.52 -0.95
N ALA A 118 -9.11 -18.20 -1.12
CA ALA A 118 -8.59 -17.59 -2.35
C ALA A 118 -7.16 -18.06 -2.65
N LEU A 119 -6.28 -18.04 -1.65
CA LEU A 119 -4.90 -18.54 -1.79
C LEU A 119 -4.85 -20.02 -2.21
N LEU A 120 -5.76 -20.84 -1.67
CA LEU A 120 -5.87 -22.24 -2.04
C LEU A 120 -6.37 -22.41 -3.49
N PHE A 121 -7.39 -21.66 -3.91
CA PHE A 121 -7.84 -21.74 -5.31
C PHE A 121 -6.75 -21.27 -6.28
N PHE A 122 -5.98 -20.23 -5.94
CA PHE A 122 -4.83 -19.81 -6.73
C PHE A 122 -3.77 -20.92 -6.86
N SER A 123 -3.48 -21.67 -5.79
CA SER A 123 -2.51 -22.77 -5.86
C SER A 123 -2.94 -23.94 -6.74
N HIS A 124 -4.25 -24.07 -7.02
CA HIS A 124 -4.82 -25.05 -7.96
C HIS A 124 -5.14 -24.45 -9.35
N GLY A 125 -4.68 -23.23 -9.64
CA GLY A 125 -4.91 -22.55 -10.92
C GLY A 125 -6.37 -22.13 -11.17
N GLN A 126 -7.23 -22.15 -10.15
CA GLN A 126 -8.64 -21.75 -10.25
C GLN A 126 -8.78 -20.23 -10.07
N GLN A 127 -8.35 -19.48 -11.09
CA GLN A 127 -8.27 -18.01 -11.07
C GLN A 127 -9.61 -17.34 -10.78
N ASN A 128 -10.69 -17.75 -11.46
CA ASN A 128 -12.01 -17.10 -11.33
C ASN A 128 -12.59 -17.24 -9.91
N SER A 129 -12.53 -18.46 -9.34
CA SER A 129 -13.00 -18.71 -7.98
C SER A 129 -12.15 -17.94 -6.96
N ALA A 130 -10.82 -17.92 -7.15
CA ALA A 130 -9.92 -17.18 -6.26
C ALA A 130 -10.15 -15.67 -6.31
N ALA A 131 -10.39 -15.11 -7.50
CA ALA A 131 -10.70 -13.69 -7.68
C ALA A 131 -12.04 -13.31 -7.03
N ASP A 132 -13.09 -14.12 -7.20
CA ASP A 132 -14.38 -13.92 -6.52
C ASP A 132 -14.21 -13.91 -5.00
N LEU A 133 -13.49 -14.89 -4.42
CA LEU A 133 -13.22 -14.91 -2.99
C LEU A 133 -12.39 -13.71 -2.53
N SER A 134 -11.45 -13.24 -3.35
CA SER A 134 -10.66 -12.03 -3.07
C SER A 134 -11.54 -10.77 -3.04
N MET A 135 -12.59 -10.70 -3.85
CA MET A 135 -13.57 -9.61 -3.79
C MET A 135 -14.42 -9.67 -2.52
N LEU A 136 -14.73 -10.87 -2.00
CA LEU A 136 -15.43 -11.05 -0.73
C LEU A 136 -14.57 -10.64 0.48
N VAL A 137 -13.23 -10.77 0.39
CA VAL A 137 -12.30 -10.20 1.39
C VAL A 137 -12.50 -8.68 1.48
N LEU A 138 -12.54 -7.98 0.35
CA LEU A 138 -12.78 -6.53 0.29
C LEU A 138 -14.19 -6.16 0.79
N GLU A 139 -15.22 -6.91 0.41
CA GLU A 139 -16.59 -6.68 0.89
C GLU A 139 -16.68 -6.78 2.42
N SER A 140 -15.96 -7.72 3.02
CA SER A 140 -15.89 -7.85 4.48
C SER A 140 -15.22 -6.64 5.14
N LEU A 141 -14.11 -6.17 4.56
CA LEU A 141 -13.38 -4.99 5.05
C LEU A 141 -14.24 -3.73 5.01
N GLU A 142 -14.98 -3.53 3.92
CA GLU A 142 -15.87 -2.39 3.72
C GLU A 142 -17.06 -2.42 4.70
N LYS A 143 -17.77 -3.55 4.79
CA LYS A 143 -18.96 -3.67 5.65
C LYS A 143 -18.66 -3.56 7.13
N ALA A 144 -17.47 -3.98 7.55
CA ALA A 144 -17.03 -3.86 8.93
C ALA A 144 -16.27 -2.56 9.21
N GLU A 145 -16.21 -1.64 8.24
CA GLU A 145 -15.52 -0.34 8.33
C GLU A 145 -14.09 -0.48 8.88
N VAL A 146 -13.38 -1.52 8.41
CA VAL A 146 -12.06 -1.86 8.95
C VAL A 146 -11.04 -0.82 8.51
N GLU A 147 -10.34 -0.26 9.50
CA GLU A 147 -9.21 0.65 9.26
C GLU A 147 -8.04 -0.05 8.56
N VAL A 148 -7.27 0.73 7.81
CA VAL A 148 -6.09 0.23 7.11
C VAL A 148 -5.02 -0.18 8.12
N ALA A 149 -4.51 -1.41 7.95
CA ALA A 149 -3.39 -1.95 8.72
C ALA A 149 -2.41 -2.64 7.76
N ASP A 150 -1.11 -2.61 8.09
CA ASP A 150 -0.05 -3.14 7.22
C ASP A 150 -0.27 -4.61 6.83
N GLU A 151 -0.68 -5.45 7.78
CA GLU A 151 -0.99 -6.87 7.52
C GLU A 151 -2.10 -7.05 6.47
N LEU A 152 -3.12 -6.18 6.49
CA LEU A 152 -4.22 -6.22 5.51
C LEU A 152 -3.73 -5.80 4.13
N LEU A 153 -2.88 -4.78 4.05
CA LEU A 153 -2.28 -4.34 2.80
C LEU A 153 -1.39 -5.43 2.18
N GLU A 154 -0.60 -6.10 3.01
CA GLU A 154 0.24 -7.23 2.58
C GLU A 154 -0.59 -8.41 2.10
N ASN A 155 -1.69 -8.74 2.78
CA ASN A 155 -2.62 -9.78 2.34
C ASN A 155 -3.27 -9.43 0.99
N LEU A 156 -3.75 -8.21 0.80
CA LEU A 156 -4.34 -7.77 -0.47
C LEU A 156 -3.30 -7.78 -1.61
N ALA A 157 -2.09 -7.30 -1.34
CA ALA A 157 -1.00 -7.34 -2.32
C ALA A 157 -0.59 -8.78 -2.67
N LYS A 158 -0.61 -9.70 -1.71
CA LYS A 158 -0.38 -11.12 -1.95
C LYS A 158 -1.45 -11.71 -2.86
N LEU A 159 -2.73 -11.42 -2.62
CA LEU A 159 -3.82 -11.86 -3.50
C LEU A 159 -3.63 -11.31 -4.92
N PHE A 160 -3.33 -10.01 -5.05
CA PHE A 160 -3.03 -9.38 -6.34
C PHE A 160 -1.88 -10.08 -7.09
N SER A 161 -0.79 -10.44 -6.39
CA SER A 161 0.37 -11.10 -7.01
C SER A 161 0.09 -12.52 -7.54
N MET A 162 -1.02 -13.14 -7.11
CA MET A 162 -1.43 -14.47 -7.54
C MET A 162 -2.46 -14.44 -8.68
N MET A 163 -3.04 -13.26 -8.96
CA MET A 163 -4.02 -13.07 -10.04
C MET A 163 -3.32 -13.02 -11.39
N ASP A 164 -3.97 -13.56 -12.42
CA ASP A 164 -3.51 -13.43 -13.80
C ASP A 164 -3.35 -11.94 -14.20
N PRO A 165 -2.15 -11.51 -14.64
CA PRO A 165 -1.89 -10.14 -15.08
C PRO A 165 -2.85 -9.59 -16.14
N ASN A 166 -3.44 -10.45 -16.96
CA ASN A 166 -4.29 -10.05 -18.08
C ASN A 166 -5.79 -10.13 -17.75
N SER A 167 -6.15 -10.47 -16.51
CA SER A 167 -7.55 -10.66 -16.13
C SER A 167 -8.25 -9.34 -15.78
N PRO A 168 -9.48 -9.10 -16.26
CA PRO A 168 -10.25 -7.92 -15.88
C PRO A 168 -10.57 -7.90 -14.37
N GLU A 169 -10.67 -9.07 -13.75
CA GLU A 169 -10.86 -9.22 -12.31
C GLU A 169 -9.71 -8.60 -11.51
N ARG A 170 -8.46 -8.70 -12.00
CA ARG A 170 -7.30 -8.08 -11.35
C ARG A 170 -7.39 -6.56 -11.34
N VAL A 171 -7.87 -5.95 -12.42
CA VAL A 171 -8.10 -4.50 -12.51
C VAL A 171 -9.21 -4.06 -11.55
N ALA A 172 -10.33 -4.80 -11.54
CA ALA A 172 -11.45 -4.53 -10.64
C ALA A 172 -11.04 -4.66 -9.16
N PHE A 173 -10.24 -5.68 -8.82
CA PHE A 173 -9.72 -5.88 -7.49
C PHE A 173 -8.81 -4.74 -7.03
N VAL A 174 -7.85 -4.31 -7.87
CA VAL A 174 -6.96 -3.18 -7.53
C VAL A 174 -7.76 -1.89 -7.31
N SER A 175 -8.71 -1.58 -8.19
CA SER A 175 -9.55 -0.38 -8.06
C SER A 175 -10.32 -0.38 -6.73
N ARG A 176 -10.99 -1.49 -6.40
CA ARG A 176 -11.73 -1.63 -5.15
C ARG A 176 -10.82 -1.60 -3.92
N ALA A 177 -9.67 -2.28 -3.97
CA ALA A 177 -8.69 -2.30 -2.88
C ALA A 177 -8.11 -0.91 -2.59
N LEU A 178 -7.76 -0.14 -3.64
CA LEU A 178 -7.29 1.23 -3.50
C LEU A 178 -8.38 2.13 -2.91
N LYS A 179 -9.62 2.03 -3.41
CA LYS A 179 -10.77 2.77 -2.87
C LYS A 179 -10.98 2.48 -1.39
N TRP A 180 -10.99 1.21 -0.97
CA TRP A 180 -11.07 0.85 0.45
C TRP A 180 -9.90 1.44 1.24
N SER A 181 -8.67 1.29 0.76
CA SER A 181 -7.47 1.77 1.46
C SER A 181 -7.39 3.31 1.59
N SER A 182 -8.19 4.05 0.83
CA SER A 182 -8.27 5.51 0.96
C SER A 182 -8.98 5.96 2.25
N GLY A 183 -9.74 5.09 2.91
CA GLY A 183 -10.49 5.40 4.13
C GLY A 183 -11.48 6.56 3.97
N GLY A 184 -11.96 6.81 2.74
CA GLY A 184 -12.87 7.93 2.45
C GLY A 184 -12.21 9.32 2.43
N SER A 185 -10.88 9.40 2.52
CA SER A 185 -10.15 10.67 2.61
C SER A 185 -10.02 11.47 1.30
N GLY A 186 -10.70 11.05 0.23
CA GLY A 186 -10.55 11.62 -1.12
C GLY A 186 -9.15 11.42 -1.74
N LYS A 187 -8.30 10.62 -1.08
CA LYS A 187 -6.97 10.21 -1.57
C LYS A 187 -7.10 9.00 -2.49
N LEU A 188 -6.11 8.81 -3.35
CA LEU A 188 -6.11 7.81 -4.43
C LEU A 188 -5.76 6.39 -3.98
N GLY A 189 -5.90 6.13 -2.68
CA GLY A 189 -5.45 4.91 -2.03
C GLY A 189 -4.28 5.14 -1.07
N HIS A 190 -3.98 4.11 -0.29
CA HIS A 190 -2.92 4.16 0.71
C HIS A 190 -1.53 4.00 0.05
N PRO A 191 -0.54 4.87 0.34
CA PRO A 191 0.78 4.82 -0.30
C PRO A 191 1.52 3.48 -0.15
N ARG A 192 1.33 2.80 0.99
CA ARG A 192 1.92 1.47 1.22
C ARG A 192 1.31 0.40 0.31
N LEU A 193 0.01 0.47 0.01
CA LEU A 193 -0.60 -0.46 -0.94
C LEU A 193 -0.07 -0.22 -2.35
N HIS A 194 0.00 1.05 -2.77
CA HIS A 194 0.65 1.43 -4.02
C HIS A 194 2.09 0.89 -4.11
N GLN A 195 2.90 1.02 -3.06
CA GLN A 195 4.25 0.46 -3.04
C GLN A 195 4.26 -1.06 -3.32
N LEU A 196 3.42 -1.83 -2.63
CA LEU A 196 3.36 -3.28 -2.77
C LEU A 196 2.90 -3.72 -4.16
N LEU A 197 1.92 -3.02 -4.73
CA LEU A 197 1.47 -3.23 -6.12
C LEU A 197 2.60 -2.91 -7.11
N ALA A 198 3.28 -1.77 -6.92
CA ALA A 198 4.38 -1.34 -7.78
C ALA A 198 5.53 -2.35 -7.83
N LEU A 199 5.92 -2.89 -6.67
CA LEU A 199 6.97 -3.92 -6.55
C LEU A 199 6.57 -5.22 -7.24
N THR A 200 5.30 -5.60 -7.18
CA THR A 200 4.79 -6.80 -7.86
C THR A 200 4.80 -6.60 -9.38
N LEU A 201 4.27 -5.48 -9.86
CA LEU A 201 4.25 -5.11 -11.28
C LEU A 201 5.65 -4.96 -11.87
N TRP A 202 6.61 -4.48 -11.08
CA TRP A 202 8.02 -4.42 -11.50
C TRP A 202 8.58 -5.83 -11.72
N LYS A 203 8.35 -6.77 -10.80
CA LYS A 203 8.78 -8.17 -10.99
C LYS A 203 8.14 -8.81 -12.22
N GLU A 204 6.93 -8.40 -12.59
CA GLU A 204 6.22 -8.83 -13.79
C GLU A 204 6.65 -8.08 -15.06
N GLN A 205 7.64 -7.18 -14.97
CA GLN A 205 8.10 -6.31 -16.04
C GLN A 205 7.01 -5.41 -16.66
N ASN A 206 5.91 -5.18 -15.92
CA ASN A 206 4.90 -4.20 -16.27
C ASN A 206 5.31 -2.82 -15.75
N TYR A 207 6.33 -2.23 -16.41
CA TYR A 207 6.95 -0.98 -15.97
C TYR A 207 6.00 0.22 -16.00
N CYS A 208 5.05 0.26 -16.93
CA CYS A 208 4.11 1.38 -17.07
C CYS A 208 3.22 1.49 -15.82
N GLU A 209 2.55 0.39 -15.48
CA GLU A 209 1.69 0.33 -14.29
C GLU A 209 2.52 0.41 -13.00
N SER A 210 3.69 -0.24 -12.96
CA SER A 210 4.59 -0.15 -11.81
C SER A 210 4.99 1.30 -11.53
N ARG A 211 5.33 2.08 -12.57
CA ARG A 211 5.68 3.50 -12.45
C ARG A 211 4.52 4.34 -11.92
N TYR A 212 3.29 4.09 -12.39
CA TYR A 212 2.09 4.74 -11.84
C TYR A 212 1.95 4.48 -10.34
N HIS A 213 2.01 3.21 -9.91
CA HIS A 213 1.89 2.91 -8.49
C HIS A 213 3.07 3.43 -7.67
N PHE A 214 4.31 3.40 -8.17
CA PHE A 214 5.45 4.00 -7.47
C PHE A 214 5.27 5.51 -7.26
N LEU A 215 4.70 6.22 -8.25
CA LEU A 215 4.44 7.65 -8.16
C LEU A 215 3.48 8.01 -7.01
N HIS A 216 2.51 7.14 -6.74
CA HIS A 216 1.57 7.26 -5.63
C HIS A 216 2.05 6.64 -4.31
N SER A 217 3.24 6.05 -4.30
CA SER A 217 3.86 5.51 -3.11
C SER A 217 4.76 6.55 -2.41
N THR A 218 5.32 6.18 -1.26
CA THR A 218 6.39 6.93 -0.60
C THR A 218 7.79 6.37 -0.92
N ASP A 219 7.90 5.43 -1.86
CA ASP A 219 9.12 4.69 -2.16
C ASP A 219 9.89 5.28 -3.36
N GLY A 220 10.64 6.35 -3.10
CA GLY A 220 11.49 6.97 -4.13
C GLY A 220 12.66 6.10 -4.56
N GLU A 221 13.19 5.26 -3.67
CA GLU A 221 14.34 4.39 -3.97
C GLU A 221 13.93 3.23 -4.87
N GLY A 222 12.84 2.53 -4.53
CA GLY A 222 12.24 1.48 -5.36
C GLY A 222 11.87 2.00 -6.75
N CYS A 223 11.26 3.19 -6.81
CA CYS A 223 10.95 3.86 -8.07
C CYS A 223 12.22 4.10 -8.92
N ALA A 224 13.30 4.62 -8.34
CA ALA A 224 14.54 4.86 -9.05
C ALA A 224 15.16 3.57 -9.59
N ASN A 225 15.23 2.52 -8.78
CA ASN A 225 15.79 1.23 -9.20
C ASN A 225 14.98 0.65 -10.37
N MET A 226 13.65 0.68 -10.28
CA MET A 226 12.76 0.26 -11.36
C MET A 226 12.98 1.11 -12.62
N LEU A 227 13.09 2.44 -12.49
CA LEU A 227 13.33 3.33 -13.63
C LEU A 227 14.70 3.07 -14.29
N VAL A 228 15.75 2.71 -13.54
CA VAL A 228 17.05 2.34 -14.11
C VAL A 228 16.91 1.08 -14.96
N GLU A 229 16.24 0.05 -14.44
CA GLU A 229 15.98 -1.16 -15.22
C GLU A 229 15.11 -0.87 -16.45
N TYR A 230 14.09 -0.03 -16.28
CA TYR A 230 13.18 0.33 -17.37
C TYR A 230 13.87 1.12 -18.48
N SER A 231 14.65 2.15 -18.14
CA SER A 231 15.36 2.98 -19.11
C SER A 231 16.44 2.20 -19.85
N THR A 232 17.14 1.29 -19.17
CA THR A 232 18.18 0.46 -19.79
C THR A 232 17.60 -0.67 -20.66
N SER A 233 16.44 -1.22 -20.28
CA SER A 233 15.83 -2.36 -20.98
C SER A 233 14.94 -1.95 -22.15
N ARG A 234 14.22 -0.82 -22.04
CA ARG A 234 13.18 -0.39 -22.99
C ARG A 234 13.34 1.04 -23.50
N GLY A 235 14.17 1.87 -22.87
CA GLY A 235 14.35 3.27 -23.23
C GLY A 235 15.43 3.51 -24.29
N PHE A 236 15.39 4.67 -24.94
CA PHE A 236 16.48 5.09 -25.81
C PHE A 236 17.62 5.74 -25.02
N ARG A 237 18.85 5.62 -25.52
CA ARG A 237 20.04 6.22 -24.88
C ARG A 237 19.94 7.75 -24.73
N SER A 238 19.21 8.39 -25.64
CA SER A 238 18.94 9.83 -25.62
C SER A 238 17.89 10.26 -24.60
N GLU A 239 17.25 9.33 -23.90
CA GLU A 239 16.15 9.61 -22.96
C GLU A 239 16.53 9.35 -21.50
N VAL A 240 17.74 8.86 -21.22
CA VAL A 240 18.19 8.48 -19.87
C VAL A 240 17.93 9.57 -18.82
N ASP A 241 18.23 10.83 -19.14
CA ASP A 241 17.96 11.96 -18.26
C ASP A 241 16.47 12.36 -18.22
N MET A 242 15.70 12.05 -19.26
CA MET A 242 14.27 12.32 -19.34
C MET A 242 13.44 11.40 -18.44
N PHE A 243 13.83 10.13 -18.26
CA PHE A 243 13.13 9.19 -17.37
C PHE A 243 13.06 9.74 -15.94
N VAL A 244 14.20 10.15 -15.39
CA VAL A 244 14.26 10.70 -14.03
C VAL A 244 13.67 12.11 -13.95
N ALA A 245 13.86 12.95 -14.96
CA ALA A 245 13.25 14.29 -14.99
C ALA A 245 11.71 14.20 -14.92
N GLN A 246 11.12 13.32 -15.72
CA GLN A 246 9.67 13.10 -15.73
C GLN A 246 9.17 12.61 -14.36
N ALA A 247 9.85 11.63 -13.74
CA ALA A 247 9.46 11.11 -12.43
C ALA A 247 9.54 12.19 -11.34
N VAL A 248 10.65 12.96 -11.29
CA VAL A 248 10.84 14.04 -10.32
C VAL A 248 9.76 15.11 -10.45
N LEU A 249 9.50 15.57 -11.68
CA LEU A 249 8.48 16.59 -11.93
C LEU A 249 7.09 16.12 -11.50
N GLN A 250 6.73 14.86 -11.79
CA GLN A 250 5.45 14.29 -11.37
C GLN A 250 5.34 14.13 -9.84
N PHE A 251 6.40 13.69 -9.14
CA PHE A 251 6.41 13.65 -7.68
C PHE A 251 6.23 15.05 -7.07
N LEU A 252 6.84 16.07 -7.66
CA LEU A 252 6.67 17.46 -7.23
C LEU A 252 5.24 17.95 -7.46
N CYS A 253 4.59 17.58 -8.57
CA CYS A 253 3.16 17.85 -8.79
C CYS A 253 2.24 17.22 -7.73
N LEU A 254 2.66 16.09 -7.13
CA LEU A 254 1.98 15.45 -6.00
C LEU A 254 2.36 16.02 -4.63
N LYS A 255 3.11 17.13 -4.59
CA LYS A 255 3.70 17.70 -3.37
C LYS A 255 4.64 16.76 -2.60
N ASN A 256 5.13 15.69 -3.24
CA ASN A 256 6.03 14.73 -2.61
C ASN A 256 7.50 15.08 -2.87
N LYS A 257 8.01 16.11 -2.18
CA LYS A 257 9.42 16.56 -2.30
C LYS A 257 10.42 15.48 -1.86
N SER A 258 10.06 14.71 -0.83
CA SER A 258 10.95 13.69 -0.25
C SER A 258 11.26 12.59 -1.26
N SER A 259 10.23 11.96 -1.84
CA SER A 259 10.42 10.94 -2.87
C SER A 259 11.05 11.51 -4.14
N ALA A 260 10.73 12.76 -4.52
CA ALA A 260 11.36 13.45 -5.65
C ALA A 260 12.89 13.59 -5.50
N SER A 261 13.37 13.92 -4.29
CA SER A 261 14.81 14.02 -4.02
C SER A 261 15.49 12.64 -3.99
N VAL A 262 14.85 11.66 -3.34
CA VAL A 262 15.37 10.29 -3.26
C VAL A 262 15.46 9.66 -4.65
N VAL A 263 14.40 9.74 -5.46
CA VAL A 263 14.38 9.13 -6.80
C VAL A 263 15.48 9.73 -7.68
N PHE A 264 15.69 11.05 -7.64
CA PHE A 264 16.74 11.72 -8.39
C PHE A 264 18.13 11.24 -7.97
N THR A 265 18.39 11.22 -6.67
CA THR A 265 19.69 10.84 -6.11
C THR A 265 20.01 9.38 -6.40
N THR A 266 19.08 8.47 -6.12
CA THR A 266 19.27 7.04 -6.35
C THR A 266 19.43 6.73 -7.84
N TYR A 267 18.63 7.33 -8.72
CA TYR A 267 18.69 7.07 -10.15
C TYR A 267 20.03 7.54 -10.74
N THR A 268 20.44 8.77 -10.44
CA THR A 268 21.69 9.34 -10.97
C THR A 268 22.94 8.60 -10.45
N GLN A 269 22.90 8.06 -9.23
CA GLN A 269 23.99 7.26 -8.68
C GLN A 269 24.06 5.84 -9.25
N LYS A 270 22.92 5.21 -9.55
CA LYS A 270 22.85 3.79 -9.96
C LYS A 270 22.81 3.60 -11.48
N HIS A 271 22.42 4.60 -12.27
CA HIS A 271 22.27 4.44 -13.70
C HIS A 271 23.64 4.30 -14.41
N PRO A 272 23.88 3.23 -15.19
CA PRO A 272 25.21 2.94 -15.74
C PRO A 272 25.72 3.94 -16.78
N SER A 273 24.81 4.72 -17.39
CA SER A 273 25.16 5.74 -18.40
C SER A 273 25.25 7.17 -17.85
N ILE A 274 25.11 7.35 -16.53
CA ILE A 274 25.25 8.66 -15.88
C ILE A 274 26.57 8.66 -15.12
N GLU A 275 27.41 9.65 -15.41
CA GLU A 275 28.65 9.87 -14.67
C GLU A 275 28.37 10.55 -13.32
N ASN A 276 29.31 10.44 -12.39
CA ASN A 276 29.21 11.07 -11.08
C ASN A 276 28.98 12.57 -11.21
N GLY A 277 28.02 13.09 -10.45
CA GLY A 277 27.71 14.50 -10.31
C GLY A 277 26.95 14.74 -9.01
N PRO A 278 26.40 15.95 -8.80
CA PRO A 278 26.50 17.14 -9.65
C PRO A 278 27.88 17.86 -9.56
N PRO A 279 28.28 18.67 -10.58
CA PRO A 279 27.53 18.94 -11.82
C PRO A 279 27.60 17.76 -12.80
N PHE A 280 26.49 17.52 -13.50
CA PHE A 280 26.38 16.49 -14.53
C PHE A 280 26.73 17.05 -15.91
N VAL A 281 27.09 16.18 -16.85
CA VAL A 281 27.29 16.56 -18.25
C VAL A 281 25.96 16.95 -18.90
N GLN A 282 24.87 16.28 -18.54
CA GLN A 282 23.53 16.51 -19.07
C GLN A 282 22.91 17.77 -18.46
N PRO A 283 22.57 18.81 -19.26
CA PRO A 283 21.97 20.03 -18.74
C PRO A 283 20.63 19.79 -18.04
N LEU A 284 19.82 18.83 -18.51
CA LEU A 284 18.54 18.51 -17.89
C LEU A 284 18.69 17.96 -16.46
N LEU A 285 19.71 17.14 -16.19
CA LEU A 285 19.97 16.65 -14.83
C LEU A 285 20.39 17.78 -13.89
N ASN A 286 21.20 18.73 -14.37
CA ASN A 286 21.55 19.92 -13.60
C ASN A 286 20.33 20.79 -13.31
N PHE A 287 19.44 20.97 -14.31
CA PHE A 287 18.17 21.66 -14.10
C PHE A 287 17.36 21.00 -12.99
N ILE A 288 17.17 19.68 -13.03
CA ILE A 288 16.38 18.95 -12.02
C ILE A 288 17.03 19.05 -10.63
N TRP A 289 18.35 18.95 -10.55
CA TRP A 289 19.08 19.15 -9.30
C TRP A 289 18.84 20.54 -8.71
N PHE A 290 19.02 21.61 -9.50
CA PHE A 290 18.77 22.97 -9.04
C PHE A 290 17.29 23.24 -8.73
N LEU A 291 16.37 22.64 -9.49
CA LEU A 291 14.93 22.71 -9.24
C LEU A 291 14.59 22.15 -7.86
N LEU A 292 15.13 20.97 -7.52
CA LEU A 292 14.93 20.37 -6.19
C LEU A 292 15.43 21.29 -5.08
N LEU A 293 16.62 21.89 -5.24
CA LEU A 293 17.17 22.86 -4.28
C LEU A 293 16.30 24.13 -4.17
N ALA A 294 15.77 24.63 -5.28
CA ALA A 294 14.91 25.81 -5.32
C ALA A 294 13.55 25.56 -4.65
N VAL A 295 12.96 24.39 -4.90
CA VAL A 295 11.68 23.97 -4.29
C VAL A 295 11.81 23.70 -2.80
N ASP A 296 12.92 23.12 -2.36
CA ASP A 296 13.19 22.92 -0.94
C ASP A 296 13.41 24.25 -0.21
N GLY A 297 14.21 25.14 -0.82
CA GLY A 297 14.51 26.46 -0.27
C GLY A 297 13.43 27.54 -0.48
N GLY A 298 12.32 27.23 -1.17
CA GLY A 298 11.24 28.19 -1.43
C GLY A 298 11.65 29.41 -2.28
N LYS A 299 12.67 29.28 -3.13
CA LYS A 299 13.28 30.39 -3.88
C LYS A 299 12.63 30.58 -5.26
N LEU A 300 11.52 31.32 -5.32
CA LEU A 300 10.79 31.60 -6.58
C LEU A 300 11.68 32.24 -7.66
N THR A 301 12.51 33.22 -7.32
CA THR A 301 13.40 33.89 -8.29
C THR A 301 14.36 32.92 -8.96
N VAL A 302 14.90 31.98 -8.19
CA VAL A 302 15.78 30.91 -8.70
C VAL A 302 14.99 29.98 -9.62
N PHE A 303 13.79 29.56 -9.21
CA PHE A 303 12.91 28.74 -10.04
C PHE A 303 12.62 29.38 -11.41
N THR A 304 12.25 30.66 -11.44
CA THR A 304 11.94 31.37 -12.69
C THR A 304 13.16 31.43 -13.62
N VAL A 305 14.33 31.79 -13.09
CA VAL A 305 15.57 31.85 -13.89
C VAL A 305 15.95 30.47 -14.43
N LEU A 306 15.83 29.40 -13.62
CA LEU A 306 16.09 28.04 -14.08
C LEU A 306 15.17 27.65 -15.24
N CYS A 307 13.87 27.91 -15.13
CA CYS A 307 12.89 27.60 -16.17
C CYS A 307 13.19 28.35 -17.47
N GLU A 308 13.69 29.58 -17.41
CA GLU A 308 14.07 30.37 -18.60
C GLU A 308 15.37 29.88 -19.25
N GLN A 309 16.42 29.64 -18.46
CA GLN A 309 17.75 29.29 -18.98
C GLN A 309 17.79 27.87 -19.57
N TYR A 310 17.02 26.93 -19.00
CA TYR A 310 17.01 25.53 -19.44
C TYR A 310 15.92 25.19 -20.46
N GLN A 311 15.27 26.19 -21.07
CA GLN A 311 14.24 26.00 -22.10
C GLN A 311 14.62 25.01 -23.21
N PRO A 312 15.85 25.01 -23.78
CA PRO A 312 16.23 24.03 -24.81
C PRO A 312 16.15 22.58 -24.32
N SER A 313 16.47 22.32 -23.04
CA SER A 313 16.36 20.99 -22.44
C SER A 313 14.91 20.65 -22.07
N LEU A 314 14.13 21.64 -21.63
CA LEU A 314 12.73 21.45 -21.22
C LEU A 314 11.81 21.16 -22.40
N ARG A 315 12.09 21.69 -23.59
CA ARG A 315 11.28 21.44 -24.79
C ARG A 315 11.41 20.02 -25.37
N ARG A 316 12.29 19.19 -24.82
CA ARG A 316 12.42 17.78 -25.24
C ARG A 316 11.18 16.95 -24.89
N ASP A 317 10.47 17.31 -23.82
CA ASP A 317 9.17 16.75 -23.48
C ASP A 317 8.17 17.92 -23.35
N PRO A 318 7.13 17.99 -24.20
CA PRO A 318 6.11 19.03 -24.13
C PRO A 318 5.48 19.18 -22.74
N MET A 319 5.38 18.08 -21.98
CA MET A 319 4.74 18.04 -20.67
C MET A 319 5.55 18.70 -19.56
N TYR A 320 6.85 18.93 -19.75
CA TYR A 320 7.68 19.49 -18.68
C TYR A 320 7.26 20.91 -18.29
N ASN A 321 6.91 21.75 -19.26
CA ASN A 321 6.44 23.11 -18.96
C ASN A 321 5.11 23.09 -18.19
N GLU A 322 4.22 22.15 -18.53
CA GLU A 322 2.96 21.94 -17.83
C GLU A 322 3.16 21.50 -16.37
N TYR A 323 4.07 20.55 -16.13
CA TYR A 323 4.46 20.18 -14.77
C TYR A 323 5.08 21.34 -14.01
N LEU A 324 5.96 22.12 -14.65
CA LEU A 324 6.62 23.26 -14.02
C LEU A 324 5.64 24.37 -13.67
N ASP A 325 4.65 24.65 -14.52
CA ASP A 325 3.59 25.61 -14.19
C ASP A 325 2.79 25.14 -12.97
N ARG A 326 2.51 23.84 -12.86
CA ARG A 326 1.86 23.27 -11.67
C ARG A 326 2.74 23.37 -10.42
N ILE A 327 4.02 23.04 -10.53
CA ILE A 327 5.01 23.18 -9.44
C ILE A 327 5.09 24.65 -8.99
N GLY A 328 5.09 25.58 -9.94
CA GLY A 328 5.01 27.03 -9.74
C GLY A 328 3.85 27.44 -8.84
N GLN A 329 2.65 26.96 -9.18
CA GLN A 329 1.44 27.19 -8.38
C GLN A 329 1.54 26.56 -6.99
N LEU A 330 1.96 25.30 -6.91
CA LEU A 330 1.91 24.51 -5.67
C LEU A 330 2.93 24.95 -4.62
N PHE A 331 4.14 25.34 -5.02
CA PHE A 331 5.23 25.66 -4.10
C PHE A 331 5.52 27.14 -3.96
N PHE A 332 5.17 27.96 -4.96
CA PHE A 332 5.49 29.39 -4.97
C PHE A 332 4.27 30.31 -5.13
N GLY A 333 3.07 29.75 -5.31
CA GLY A 333 1.83 30.54 -5.42
C GLY A 333 1.73 31.37 -6.70
N VAL A 334 2.49 31.02 -7.75
CA VAL A 334 2.43 31.72 -9.03
C VAL A 334 1.06 31.48 -9.67
N PRO A 335 0.37 32.52 -10.18
CA PRO A 335 -0.90 32.33 -10.87
C PRO A 335 -0.73 31.46 -12.13
N PRO A 336 -1.74 30.65 -12.51
CA PRO A 336 -1.68 29.83 -13.72
C PRO A 336 -1.38 30.69 -14.93
N LYS A 337 -0.38 30.32 -15.75
CA LYS A 337 -0.12 31.01 -17.01
C LYS A 337 -1.31 30.78 -17.94
N GLN A 338 -2.07 31.83 -18.18
CA GLN A 338 -3.21 31.86 -19.10
C GLN A 338 -2.75 31.85 -20.56
N THR A 339 -2.02 30.83 -21.04
CA THR A 339 -1.85 30.56 -22.48
C THR A 339 -1.30 29.15 -22.74
N SER A 340 -2.16 28.28 -23.26
CA SER A 340 -2.01 27.57 -24.55
C SER A 340 -3.05 26.44 -24.59
N SER A 341 -3.44 26.05 -25.80
CA SER A 341 -4.58 25.19 -26.15
C SER A 341 -4.57 23.75 -25.56
N TYR A 342 -3.66 23.48 -24.62
CA TYR A 342 -3.52 22.23 -23.85
C TYR A 342 -4.06 22.34 -22.42
N GLY A 343 -4.66 23.46 -22.01
CA GLY A 343 -5.25 23.64 -20.67
C GLY A 343 -6.36 22.64 -20.31
N GLY A 344 -7.07 22.08 -21.30
CA GLY A 344 -7.99 20.94 -21.09
C GLY A 344 -7.25 19.61 -20.88
N LEU A 345 -6.06 19.47 -21.46
CA LEU A 345 -5.16 18.33 -21.29
C LEU A 345 -4.55 18.33 -19.89
N LEU A 346 -4.23 19.50 -19.31
CA LEU A 346 -3.83 19.64 -17.89
C LEU A 346 -4.91 19.18 -16.90
N GLY A 347 -6.19 19.47 -17.20
CA GLY A 347 -7.33 18.95 -16.43
C GLY A 347 -7.40 17.42 -16.52
N ASN A 348 -7.28 16.87 -17.73
CA ASN A 348 -7.18 15.43 -17.95
C ASN A 348 -5.90 14.83 -17.35
N LEU A 349 -4.83 15.58 -17.19
CA LEU A 349 -3.57 15.11 -16.62
C LEU A 349 -3.62 15.14 -15.10
N LEU A 350 -4.28 16.13 -14.50
CA LEU A 350 -4.66 16.05 -13.09
C LEU A 350 -5.58 14.86 -12.87
N SER A 351 -6.58 14.62 -13.71
CA SER A 351 -7.43 13.44 -13.61
C SER A 351 -6.68 12.13 -13.87
N SER A 352 -5.72 12.11 -14.79
CA SER A 352 -4.95 10.89 -15.15
C SER A 352 -3.86 10.58 -14.13
N LEU A 353 -3.14 11.60 -13.65
CA LEU A 353 -2.20 11.50 -12.56
C LEU A 353 -2.93 11.34 -11.22
N MET A 354 -4.18 11.79 -11.10
CA MET A 354 -5.05 11.51 -9.96
C MET A 354 -5.98 10.31 -10.16
N GLY A 355 -5.83 9.49 -11.20
CA GLY A 355 -6.71 8.35 -11.47
C GLY A 355 -8.21 8.69 -11.51
N SER A 356 -8.74 9.04 -12.69
CA SER A 356 -10.16 9.35 -12.87
C SER A 356 -11.04 8.14 -12.52
N SER A 357 -11.62 8.14 -11.33
CA SER A 357 -12.92 7.52 -11.08
C SER A 357 -13.98 8.50 -11.55
N GLU A 358 -14.44 8.38 -12.78
CA GLU A 358 -15.67 9.07 -13.20
C GLU A 358 -16.83 8.47 -12.40
N GLN A 359 -17.33 9.29 -11.48
CA GLN A 359 -18.58 9.09 -10.80
C GLN A 359 -19.65 9.61 -11.76
N GLU A 360 -20.17 8.76 -12.64
CA GLU A 360 -21.44 9.02 -13.33
C GLU A 360 -22.53 9.04 -12.27
N GLY A 361 -22.83 10.22 -11.74
CA GLY A 361 -24.08 10.48 -11.07
C GLY A 361 -25.17 10.54 -12.13
N GLU A 362 -26.04 9.53 -12.13
CA GLU A 362 -27.33 9.57 -12.80
C GLU A 362 -28.15 10.74 -12.23
N ASP A 363 -28.11 11.90 -12.89
CA ASP A 363 -29.18 12.88 -12.77
C ASP A 363 -30.39 12.33 -13.51
N SER A 364 -31.20 11.55 -12.79
CA SER A 364 -32.58 11.24 -13.18
C SER A 364 -33.37 12.54 -13.13
N GLN A 365 -33.44 13.23 -14.27
CA GLN A 365 -34.41 14.30 -14.49
C GLN A 365 -35.80 13.68 -14.54
N ASP A 366 -36.50 13.83 -13.42
CA ASP A 366 -37.91 13.52 -13.22
C ASP A 366 -38.76 14.57 -13.97
N ASP A 367 -38.86 14.46 -15.30
CA ASP A 367 -39.72 15.31 -16.12
C ASP A 367 -41.12 14.69 -16.22
N SER A 368 -41.84 14.75 -15.11
CA SER A 368 -43.26 14.45 -15.03
C SER A 368 -44.05 15.65 -15.61
N SER A 369 -44.30 15.64 -16.91
CA SER A 369 -45.32 16.52 -17.50
C SER A 369 -46.71 15.86 -17.39
N PRO A 370 -47.75 16.58 -16.90
CA PRO A 370 -49.10 16.04 -16.83
C PRO A 370 -49.76 16.06 -18.21
N ILE A 371 -50.36 14.93 -18.57
CA ILE A 371 -51.30 14.81 -19.67
C ILE A 371 -52.56 15.62 -19.32
N GLU A 372 -52.83 16.69 -20.06
CA GLU A 372 -54.18 17.25 -20.19
C GLU A 372 -54.76 16.89 -21.56
N LEU A 373 -55.99 16.37 -21.50
CA LEU A 373 -56.87 16.04 -22.61
C LEU A 373 -57.51 17.31 -23.17
N ASP A 374 -57.32 17.58 -24.46
CA ASP A 374 -58.38 17.77 -25.47
C ASP A 374 -57.79 17.96 -26.88
#